data_AF-A0A9D1BVZ4-F1
#
_entry.id   AF-A0A9D1BVZ4-F1
#
_cell.length_a   1.000
_cell.length_b   1.000
_cell.length_c   1.000
_cell.angle_alpha   90.00
_cell.angle_beta   90.00
_cell.angle_gamma   90.00
#
_symmetry.space_group_name_H-M   'P 1'
#
loop_
_entity.id
_entity.type
_entity.pdbx_description
1 polymer ?
#
loop_
_entity_poly.entity_id
_entity_poly.type
_entity_poly.pdbx_seq_one_letter_code
_entity_poly.pdbx_strand_id
1 'polypeptide(L)' 'DKLLPTIGNICMDVCMVELSGEEDIKVGDEVIIFGDHPKVEDLADCFGTIAYEVFTGVSERVKRVYVL' A
#
# COMPACT_ATOMS: atom_id res chain seq x y z
N ASP A 1 -4.26 -12.76 0.31
CA ASP A 1 -3.80 -11.46 -0.23
C ASP A 1 -3.12 -11.68 -1.57
N LYS A 2 -3.46 -10.87 -2.57
CA LYS A 2 -2.90 -10.96 -3.93
C LYS A 2 -2.19 -9.66 -4.26
N LEU A 3 -0.94 -9.77 -4.71
CA LEU A 3 -0.17 -8.60 -5.15
C LEU A 3 -0.65 -8.15 -6.52
N LEU A 4 -1.02 -6.88 -6.61
CA LEU A 4 -1.50 -6.24 -7.83
C LEU A 4 -0.64 -5.00 -8.14
N PRO A 5 -0.31 -4.74 -9.41
CA PRO A 5 0.55 -3.62 -9.76
C PRO A 5 -0.21 -2.29 -9.66
N THR A 6 0.48 -1.28 -9.15
CA THR A 6 0.01 0.11 -9.27
C THR A 6 0.20 0.58 -10.71
N ILE A 7 -0.80 1.29 -11.25
CA ILE A 7 -0.76 1.87 -12.59
C ILE A 7 -0.95 3.39 -12.52
N GLY A 8 -0.26 4.12 -13.39
CA GLY A 8 -0.30 5.59 -13.38
C GLY A 8 0.49 6.21 -12.22
N ASN A 9 0.28 7.51 -12.01
CA ASN A 9 1.00 8.26 -10.98
C ASN A 9 0.27 8.19 -9.63
N ILE A 10 1.04 8.07 -8.55
CA ILE A 10 0.54 8.28 -7.19
C ILE A 10 0.17 9.75 -7.01
N CYS A 11 -1.06 10.01 -6.57
CA CYS A 11 -1.56 11.34 -6.26
C CYS A 11 -1.55 11.58 -4.75
N MET A 12 -1.97 12.77 -4.30
CA MET A 12 -1.98 13.12 -2.88
C MET A 12 -2.86 12.17 -2.04
N ASP A 13 -4.03 11.78 -2.56
CA ASP A 13 -5.04 11.02 -1.80
C ASP A 13 -5.52 9.75 -2.50
N VAL A 14 -5.07 9.51 -3.74
CA VAL A 14 -5.52 8.37 -4.55
C VAL A 14 -4.34 7.70 -5.25
N CYS A 15 -4.42 6.38 -5.36
CA CYS A 15 -3.61 5.55 -6.23
C CYS A 15 -4.53 4.69 -7.10
N MET A 16 -4.02 4.21 -8.23
CA MET A 16 -4.75 3.32 -9.11
C MET A 16 -4.02 1.98 -9.18
N VAL A 17 -4.79 0.90 -9.10
CA VAL A 17 -4.28 -0.47 -9.13
C VAL A 17 -4.96 -1.19 -10.28
N GLU A 18 -4.21 -1.98 -11.03
CA GLU A 18 -4.77 -2.77 -12.11
C GLU A 18 -5.50 -4.00 -11.55
N LEU A 19 -6.78 -4.14 -11.91
CA LEU A 19 -7.64 -5.25 -11.51
C LEU A 19 -7.97 -6.19 -12.69
N SER A 20 -7.24 -6.10 -13.80
CA SER A 20 -7.47 -6.91 -15.00
C SER A 20 -7.41 -8.40 -14.65
N GLY A 21 -8.56 -9.09 -14.71
CA GLY A 21 -8.70 -10.51 -14.34
C GLY A 21 -9.19 -10.77 -12.92
N GLU A 22 -9.46 -9.72 -12.13
CA GLU A 22 -10.00 -9.82 -10.77
C GLU A 22 -11.47 -9.38 -10.74
N GLU A 23 -12.41 -10.31 -10.97
CA GLU A 23 -13.84 -10.00 -11.01
C GLU A 23 -14.50 -9.96 -9.63
N ASP A 24 -13.85 -10.54 -8.62
CA ASP A 24 -14.40 -10.68 -7.26
C ASP A 24 -14.16 -9.44 -6.37
N ILE A 25 -13.27 -8.53 -6.77
CA ILE A 25 -12.90 -7.34 -5.99
C ILE A 25 -13.98 -6.26 -6.12
N LYS A 26 -14.40 -5.72 -4.98
CA LYS A 26 -15.51 -4.76 -4.86
C LYS A 26 -15.13 -3.53 -4.06
N VAL A 27 -15.92 -2.48 -4.23
CA VAL A 27 -15.79 -1.27 -3.44
C VAL A 27 -16.04 -1.60 -1.96
N GLY A 28 -15.10 -1.19 -1.11
CA GLY A 28 -15.14 -1.43 0.33
C GLY A 28 -14.26 -2.61 0.77
N ASP A 29 -13.69 -3.38 -0.17
CA ASP A 29 -12.73 -4.42 0.15
C ASP A 29 -11.44 -3.81 0.73
N GLU A 30 -10.81 -4.56 1.62
CA GLU A 30 -9.58 -4.16 2.28
C GLU A 30 -8.39 -4.23 1.31
N VAL A 31 -7.51 -3.22 1.41
CA VAL A 31 -6.27 -3.16 0.64
C VAL A 31 -5.10 -3.00 1.61
N ILE A 32 -4.12 -3.88 1.47
CA ILE A 32 -2.88 -3.85 2.25
C ILE A 32 -1.82 -3.16 1.41
N ILE A 33 -1.34 -2.00 1.87
CA ILE A 33 -0.22 -1.29 1.22
C ILE A 33 1.12 -1.91 1.63
N PHE A 34 1.30 -2.15 2.93
CA PHE A 34 2.41 -2.92 3.50
C PHE A 34 1.99 -3.52 4.85
N GLY A 35 2.53 -4.68 5.17
CA GLY A 35 2.22 -5.46 6.36
C GLY A 35 3.06 -6.73 6.38
N ASP A 36 2.43 -7.88 6.64
CA ASP A 36 3.14 -9.16 6.54
C ASP A 36 3.48 -9.48 5.07
N HIS A 37 2.53 -9.20 4.15
CA HIS A 37 2.69 -9.37 2.70
C HIS A 37 1.86 -8.31 1.93
N PRO A 38 2.47 -7.38 1.18
CA PRO A 38 3.92 -7.16 1.01
C PRO A 38 4.57 -6.58 2.27
N LYS A 39 5.88 -6.82 2.43
CA LYS A 39 6.66 -6.26 3.53
C LYS A 39 7.01 -4.81 3.26
N VAL A 40 7.39 -4.09 4.31
CA VAL A 40 7.86 -2.70 4.20
C VAL A 40 9.14 -2.59 3.35
N GLU A 41 9.99 -3.61 3.38
CA GLU A 41 11.22 -3.66 2.60
C GLU A 41 10.93 -3.73 1.09
N ASP A 42 9.90 -4.47 0.69
CA ASP A 42 9.47 -4.55 -0.72
C ASP A 42 9.04 -3.16 -1.24
N LEU A 43 8.38 -2.37 -0.39
CA LEU A 43 8.02 -0.99 -0.69
C LEU A 43 9.24 -0.07 -0.76
N ALA A 44 10.16 -0.20 0.19
CA ALA A 44 11.38 0.59 0.22
C ALA A 44 12.23 0.37 -1.04
N ASP A 45 12.38 -0.87 -1.47
CA ASP A 45 13.07 -1.24 -2.70
C ASP A 45 12.38 -0.63 -3.94
N CYS A 46 11.05 -0.65 -3.98
CA CYS A 46 10.27 -0.02 -5.05
C CYS A 46 10.50 1.50 -5.11
N PHE A 47 10.62 2.16 -3.96
CA PHE A 47 10.86 3.61 -3.87
C PHE A 47 12.35 3.99 -4.01
N GLY A 48 13.26 3.01 -4.03
CA GLY A 48 14.70 3.26 -4.03
C GLY A 48 15.19 3.87 -2.71
N THR A 49 14.58 3.50 -1.59
CA THR A 49 14.90 3.99 -0.24
C THR A 49 15.05 2.84 0.77
N ILE A 50 15.08 3.15 2.06
CA ILE A 50 15.15 2.22 3.19
C ILE A 50 13.82 2.16 3.94
N ALA A 51 13.55 1.03 4.61
CA ALA A 51 12.31 0.82 5.37
C ALA A 51 12.02 1.93 6.40
N TYR A 52 13.06 2.53 7.00
CA TYR A 52 12.90 3.60 7.97
C TYR A 52 12.22 4.85 7.37
N GLU A 53 12.52 5.20 6.12
CA GLU A 53 11.86 6.33 5.45
C GLU A 53 10.38 6.03 5.17
N VAL A 54 10.04 4.77 4.84
CA VAL A 54 8.65 4.35 4.67
C VAL A 54 7.88 4.47 5.99
N PHE A 55 8.43 3.95 7.08
CA PHE A 55 7.77 4.01 8.40
C PHE A 55 7.58 5.45 8.91
N THR A 56 8.61 6.28 8.76
CA THR A 56 8.58 7.67 9.24
C THR A 56 7.85 8.62 8.29
N GLY A 57 7.70 8.25 7.01
CA GLY A 57 6.95 9.00 6.00
C GLY A 57 5.43 8.91 6.12
N VAL A 58 4.91 8.04 6.99
CA VAL A 58 3.45 7.93 7.22
C VAL A 58 2.92 9.18 7.94
N SER A 59 2.28 10.05 7.17
CA SER A 59 1.67 11.30 7.63
C SER A 59 0.66 11.10 8.78
N GLU A 60 0.51 12.13 9.61
CA GLU A 60 -0.45 12.18 10.72
C GLU A 60 -1.92 11.99 10.30
N ARG A 61 -2.25 12.21 9.01
CA ARG A 61 -3.59 11.95 8.47
C ARG A 61 -4.00 10.46 8.55
N VAL A 62 -3.03 9.55 8.64
CA VAL A 62 -3.29 8.10 8.76
C VAL A 62 -3.60 7.77 10.22
N LYS A 63 -4.81 7.26 10.47
CA LYS A 63 -5.25 6.86 11.81
C LYS A 63 -4.40 5.69 12.32
N ARG A 64 -3.78 5.86 13.50
CA ARG A 64 -3.06 4.80 14.20
C ARG A 64 -3.99 4.09 15.18
N VAL A 65 -4.05 2.75 15.09
CA VAL A 65 -4.82 1.89 16.00
C VAL A 65 -3.85 0.94 16.68
N TYR A 66 -3.84 0.94 18.01
CA TYR A 66 -2.97 0.08 18.82
C TYR A 66 -3.79 -1.09 19.35
N VAL A 67 -3.28 -2.30 19.15
CA VAL A 67 -3.88 -3.56 19.59
C VAL A 67 -2.97 -4.17 20.65
N LEU A 68 -3.55 -4.73 21.71
CA LEU A 68 -2.85 -5.35 22.84
C LEU A 68 -2.66 -6.85 22.63
#